data_AF-A0A2V6HJ13-F1
#
_entry.id   AF-A0A2V6HJ13-F1
#
_cell.length_a   1.000
_cell.length_b   1.000
_cell.length_c   1.000
_cell.angle_alpha   90.00
_cell.angle_beta   90.00
_cell.angle_gamma   90.00
#
_symmetry.space_group_name_H-M   'P 1'
#
loop_
_entity.id
_entity.type
_entity.pdbx_description
1 polymer ?
#
loop_
_entity_poly.entity_id
_entity_poly.type
_entity_poly.pdbx_seq_one_letter_code
_entity_poly.pdbx_strand_id
1 'polypeptide(L)'
;MNDRNFFSEFKRRHVDKVALVYAVVAWLLIELAWIFLPNLDAPSWMLKAFIILLALGFIVTVIISWNFEMTPEGMKRTADITQDAVIPYWSKRKFATFIIGVAVIALVLLAYQLVRLTLGLHQVSAAKRTDKIFIQGNPAGTQTVERQADGAVRAEYSYNDRGRGDHIMATWKLDGAGVLMEYDGHGNDYMKAPIEERFEIKNGRASWKNRSEQGDQAISGDAFYLPMNPPPEFFAVLARALLKAPNHKLPLLPAGQATIERATTVTIGNSELTEYRVTGLGFSPQPIWLDHNGTAASVSSWFSVVPDGTDGSIPQLRDAQQKTDAARWERLARTLAHIPRGDLVVRNARLFDPRDLRVTPATSVLITGERIVRVGPDADLKPSANVEIIDAHDQFLMPGLWDNHQHFGDNDGALDLANGVTSARDMANDTDAFLQRVARFDDGTELGPRVLKAGIIDGTGEFAGPTKMRVDTAEQAIQDVDWYADHGYVQIKIYSSVKPELVPIIADRAHARGLRVSGHVPAFMSARQF
;
A
#
# COMPACT_ATOMS: atom_id res chain seq x y z
N MET A 1 -52.28 47.06 -18.11
CA MET A 1 -53.47 46.19 -17.96
C MET A 1 -53.69 45.99 -16.46
N ASN A 2 -54.92 46.15 -15.97
CA ASN A 2 -55.24 46.10 -14.54
C ASN A 2 -55.01 44.69 -13.96
N ASP A 3 -54.02 44.51 -13.07
CA ASP A 3 -53.74 43.22 -12.39
C ASP A 3 -54.94 42.67 -11.61
N ARG A 4 -55.88 43.54 -11.21
CA ARG A 4 -57.16 43.15 -10.57
C ARG A 4 -58.08 42.32 -11.48
N ASN A 5 -57.91 42.37 -12.81
CA ASN A 5 -58.71 41.56 -13.75
C ASN A 5 -58.11 40.16 -14.02
N PHE A 6 -56.79 39.99 -13.92
CA PHE A 6 -56.17 38.69 -14.21
C PHE A 6 -56.44 37.67 -13.10
N PHE A 7 -56.28 38.05 -11.83
CA PHE A 7 -56.52 37.14 -10.69
C PHE A 7 -57.98 36.76 -10.50
N SER A 8 -58.90 37.70 -10.78
CA SER A 8 -60.34 37.42 -10.74
C SER A 8 -60.72 36.44 -11.84
N GLU A 9 -60.15 36.59 -13.04
CA GLU A 9 -60.36 35.68 -14.15
C GLU A 9 -59.69 34.31 -13.94
N PHE A 10 -58.49 34.27 -13.36
CA PHE A 10 -57.79 33.04 -12.98
C PHE A 10 -58.59 32.20 -11.99
N LYS A 11 -59.23 32.84 -10.98
CA LYS A 11 -60.14 32.19 -10.04
C LYS A 11 -61.49 31.83 -10.66
N ARG A 12 -62.03 32.68 -11.55
CA ARG A 12 -63.28 32.44 -12.28
C ARG A 12 -63.19 31.18 -13.13
N ARG A 13 -62.09 31.04 -13.88
CA ARG A 13 -61.78 29.87 -14.73
C ARG A 13 -61.28 28.65 -13.95
N HIS A 14 -61.19 28.75 -12.62
CA HIS A 14 -60.73 27.69 -11.72
C HIS A 14 -59.34 27.12 -12.03
N VAL A 15 -58.50 27.90 -12.70
CA VAL A 15 -57.12 27.50 -13.04
C VAL A 15 -56.29 27.29 -11.78
N ASP A 16 -56.61 28.03 -10.71
CA ASP A 16 -56.04 27.85 -9.37
C ASP A 16 -56.25 26.42 -8.82
N LYS A 17 -57.46 25.87 -8.96
CA LYS A 17 -57.78 24.53 -8.48
C LYS A 17 -57.15 23.45 -9.34
N VAL A 18 -57.14 23.62 -10.67
CA VAL A 18 -56.52 22.65 -11.60
C VAL A 18 -55.01 22.60 -11.40
N ALA A 19 -54.36 23.76 -11.28
CA ALA A 19 -52.92 23.83 -10.97
C ALA A 19 -52.60 23.18 -9.61
N LEU A 20 -53.43 23.42 -8.59
CA LEU A 20 -53.23 22.80 -7.27
C LEU A 20 -53.35 21.27 -7.32
N VAL A 21 -54.40 20.75 -7.98
CA VAL A 21 -54.58 19.29 -8.13
C VAL A 21 -53.42 18.68 -8.91
N TYR A 22 -52.99 19.30 -10.02
CA TYR A 22 -51.86 18.80 -10.79
C TYR A 22 -50.58 18.79 -9.96
N ALA A 23 -50.28 19.86 -9.22
CA ALA A 23 -49.09 19.93 -8.38
C ALA A 23 -49.07 18.82 -7.32
N VAL A 24 -50.22 18.56 -6.69
CA VAL A 24 -50.38 17.51 -5.68
C VAL A 24 -50.18 16.11 -6.28
N VAL A 25 -50.77 15.83 -7.44
CA VAL A 25 -50.61 14.54 -8.12
C VAL A 25 -49.18 14.36 -8.64
N ALA A 26 -48.59 15.40 -9.23
CA ALA A 26 -47.22 15.37 -9.72
C ALA A 26 -46.21 15.13 -8.60
N TRP A 27 -46.39 15.78 -7.44
CA TRP A 27 -45.58 15.52 -6.26
C TRP A 27 -45.66 14.05 -5.84
N LEU A 28 -46.86 13.48 -5.76
CA LEU A 28 -47.06 12.08 -5.36
C LEU A 28 -46.44 11.09 -6.37
N LEU A 29 -46.50 11.40 -7.67
CA LEU A 29 -45.83 10.61 -8.71
C LEU A 29 -44.30 10.68 -8.60
N ILE A 30 -43.74 11.84 -8.22
CA ILE A 30 -42.29 11.99 -8.00
C ILE A 30 -41.84 11.16 -6.80
N GLU A 31 -42.59 11.18 -5.69
CA GLU A 31 -42.30 10.35 -4.52
C GLU A 31 -42.30 8.84 -4.88
N LEU A 32 -43.30 8.39 -5.64
CA LEU A 32 -43.36 7.01 -6.13
C LEU A 32 -42.17 6.69 -7.05
N ALA A 33 -41.86 7.54 -8.02
CA ALA A 33 -40.73 7.34 -8.93
C ALA A 33 -39.39 7.28 -8.17
N TRP A 34 -39.20 8.14 -7.17
CA TRP A 34 -38.00 8.13 -6.32
C TRP A 34 -37.85 6.83 -5.53
N ILE A 35 -38.96 6.19 -5.13
CA ILE A 35 -38.96 4.90 -4.42
C ILE A 35 -38.71 3.73 -5.37
N PHE A 36 -39.35 3.70 -6.55
CA PHE A 36 -39.35 2.52 -7.42
C PHE A 36 -38.18 2.49 -8.41
N LEU A 37 -37.73 3.63 -8.95
CA LEU A 37 -36.70 3.65 -10.00
C LEU A 37 -35.37 3.01 -9.57
N PRO A 38 -34.83 3.26 -8.37
CA PRO A 38 -33.60 2.59 -7.92
C PRO A 38 -33.77 1.08 -7.77
N ASN A 39 -34.96 0.60 -7.41
CA ASN A 39 -35.24 -0.84 -7.24
C ASN A 39 -35.37 -1.59 -8.58
N LEU A 40 -35.42 -0.86 -9.70
CA LEU A 40 -35.50 -1.40 -11.04
C LEU A 40 -34.18 -1.23 -11.82
N ASP A 41 -33.09 -0.89 -11.11
CA ASP A 41 -31.78 -0.54 -11.69
C ASP A 41 -31.87 0.55 -12.76
N ALA A 42 -32.84 1.46 -12.63
CA ALA A 42 -33.06 2.50 -13.61
C ALA A 42 -31.88 3.51 -13.61
N PRO A 43 -31.38 3.93 -14.78
CA PRO A 43 -30.35 4.96 -14.88
C PRO A 43 -30.73 6.26 -14.14
N SER A 44 -29.75 6.91 -13.51
CA SER A 44 -29.97 8.12 -12.70
C SER A 44 -30.55 9.32 -13.46
N TRP A 45 -30.43 9.34 -14.80
CA TRP A 45 -31.04 10.37 -15.65
C TRP A 45 -32.57 10.25 -15.74
N MET A 46 -33.14 9.08 -15.50
CA MET A 46 -34.56 8.80 -15.72
C MET A 46 -35.47 9.60 -14.79
N LEU A 47 -35.08 9.79 -13.52
CA LEU A 47 -35.81 10.63 -12.57
C LEU A 47 -35.82 12.10 -13.02
N LYS A 48 -34.69 12.62 -13.51
CA LYS A 48 -34.60 13.99 -14.03
C LYS A 48 -35.49 14.16 -15.26
N ALA A 49 -35.48 13.20 -16.18
CA ALA A 49 -36.36 13.22 -17.36
C ALA A 49 -37.85 13.19 -16.97
N PHE A 50 -38.22 12.36 -15.98
CA PHE A 50 -39.58 12.27 -15.47
C PHE A 50 -40.07 13.60 -14.86
N ILE A 51 -39.24 14.25 -14.04
CA ILE A 51 -39.56 15.57 -13.47
C ILE A 51 -39.74 16.63 -14.56
N ILE A 52 -38.87 16.64 -15.58
CA ILE A 52 -38.97 17.56 -16.71
C ILE A 52 -40.30 17.34 -17.47
N LEU A 53 -40.68 16.09 -17.71
CA LEU A 53 -41.96 15.76 -18.36
C LEU A 53 -43.17 16.26 -17.56
N LEU A 54 -43.16 16.09 -16.23
CA LEU A 54 -44.24 16.60 -15.36
C LEU A 54 -44.31 18.12 -15.39
N ALA A 55 -43.17 18.82 -15.41
CA ALA A 55 -43.11 20.27 -15.51
C ALA A 55 -43.64 20.78 -16.86
N LEU A 56 -43.29 20.13 -17.97
CA LEU A 56 -43.85 20.44 -19.29
C LEU A 56 -45.36 20.20 -19.33
N GLY A 57 -45.82 19.08 -18.78
CA GLY A 57 -47.25 18.78 -18.67
C GLY A 57 -48.02 19.77 -17.80
N PHE A 58 -47.40 20.37 -16.78
CA PHE A 58 -48.02 21.42 -15.96
C PHE A 58 -48.31 22.67 -16.81
N ILE A 59 -47.34 23.10 -17.63
CA ILE A 59 -47.49 24.26 -18.51
C ILE A 59 -48.65 24.03 -19.49
N VAL A 60 -48.69 22.87 -20.13
CA VAL A 60 -49.77 22.49 -21.05
C VAL A 60 -51.12 22.47 -20.33
N THR A 61 -51.17 21.90 -19.12
CA THR A 61 -52.39 21.80 -18.33
C THR A 61 -52.94 23.18 -17.95
N VAL A 62 -52.08 24.10 -17.51
CA VAL A 62 -52.47 25.48 -17.19
C VAL A 62 -53.01 26.19 -18.44
N ILE A 63 -52.35 26.05 -19.60
CA ILE A 63 -52.80 26.63 -20.87
C ILE A 63 -54.18 26.08 -21.28
N ILE A 64 -54.40 24.76 -21.18
CA ILE A 64 -55.68 24.14 -21.51
C ILE A 64 -56.76 24.65 -20.55
N SER A 65 -56.51 24.63 -19.24
CA SER A 65 -57.47 25.11 -18.23
C SER A 65 -57.78 26.60 -18.36
N TRP A 66 -56.85 27.37 -18.93
CA TRP A 66 -57.08 28.78 -19.22
C TRP A 66 -58.01 28.95 -20.42
N ASN A 67 -57.91 28.12 -21.45
CA ASN A 67 -58.62 28.31 -22.72
C ASN A 67 -59.93 27.52 -22.82
N PHE A 68 -60.10 26.47 -22.02
CA PHE A 68 -61.19 25.51 -22.10
C PHE A 68 -61.79 25.21 -20.73
N GLU A 69 -63.11 25.03 -20.69
CA GLU A 69 -63.85 24.57 -19.52
C GLU A 69 -64.60 23.27 -19.87
N MET A 70 -64.69 22.36 -18.90
CA MET A 70 -65.36 21.08 -19.05
C MET A 70 -66.85 21.24 -18.70
N THR A 71 -67.72 21.14 -19.70
CA THR A 71 -69.19 21.18 -19.53
C THR A 71 -69.77 19.76 -19.54
N PRO A 72 -71.05 19.56 -19.13
CA PRO A 72 -71.71 18.26 -19.26
C PRO A 72 -71.73 17.70 -20.69
N GLU A 73 -71.63 18.57 -21.71
CA GLU A 73 -71.57 18.16 -23.13
C GLU A 73 -70.14 17.99 -23.66
N GLY A 74 -69.11 18.18 -22.85
CA GLY A 74 -67.70 18.02 -23.22
C GLY A 74 -66.85 19.29 -23.02
N MET A 75 -65.64 19.30 -23.60
CA MET A 75 -64.71 20.44 -23.50
C MET A 75 -65.14 21.56 -24.45
N LYS A 76 -65.47 22.73 -23.92
CA LYS A 76 -65.79 23.94 -24.71
C LYS A 76 -64.77 25.03 -24.44
N ARG A 77 -64.55 25.92 -25.41
CA ARG A 77 -63.69 27.09 -25.20
C ARG A 77 -64.39 28.03 -24.22
N THR A 78 -63.64 28.61 -23.29
CA THR A 78 -64.17 29.51 -22.27
C THR A 78 -64.88 30.74 -22.85
N ALA A 79 -64.55 31.14 -24.09
CA ALA A 79 -65.19 32.25 -24.79
C ALA A 79 -66.63 31.94 -25.26
N ASP A 80 -66.98 30.66 -25.39
CA ASP A 80 -68.24 30.20 -25.97
C ASP A 80 -69.28 29.81 -24.90
N ILE A 81 -69.02 30.13 -23.62
CA ILE A 81 -69.85 29.77 -22.46
C ILE A 81 -70.54 31.03 -21.92
N THR A 82 -71.87 30.97 -21.77
CA THR A 82 -72.69 32.06 -21.20
C THR A 82 -72.45 32.21 -19.68
N GLN A 83 -72.53 33.45 -19.16
CA GLN A 83 -72.21 33.75 -17.74
C GLN A 83 -73.05 32.97 -16.71
N ASP A 84 -74.21 32.42 -17.12
CA ASP A 84 -75.16 31.72 -16.24
C ASP A 84 -75.06 30.18 -16.33
N ALA A 85 -74.09 29.64 -17.08
CA ALA A 85 -73.93 28.20 -17.22
C ALA A 85 -73.47 27.55 -15.90
N VAL A 86 -74.27 26.61 -15.38
CA VAL A 86 -73.92 25.83 -14.18
C VAL A 86 -72.95 24.72 -14.56
N ILE A 87 -71.66 24.93 -14.29
CA ILE A 87 -70.59 23.95 -14.59
C ILE A 87 -70.50 22.94 -13.44
N PRO A 88 -70.53 21.61 -13.71
CA PRO A 88 -70.44 20.60 -12.68
C PRO A 88 -69.00 20.51 -12.13
N TYR A 89 -68.71 21.27 -11.07
CA TYR A 89 -67.45 21.16 -10.34
C TYR A 89 -67.60 20.27 -9.10
N TRP A 90 -66.48 19.74 -8.59
CA TRP A 90 -66.48 19.04 -7.31
C TRP A 90 -67.08 19.91 -6.21
N SER A 91 -68.06 19.34 -5.48
CA SER A 91 -68.59 20.00 -4.30
C SER A 91 -67.48 20.22 -3.28
N LYS A 92 -67.61 21.25 -2.43
CA LYS A 92 -66.62 21.54 -1.37
C LYS A 92 -66.30 20.29 -0.52
N ARG A 93 -67.28 19.41 -0.31
CA ARG A 93 -67.10 18.12 0.35
C ARG A 93 -66.22 17.15 -0.44
N LYS A 94 -66.49 16.92 -1.74
CA LYS A 94 -65.69 16.02 -2.58
C LYS A 94 -64.23 16.50 -2.72
N PHE A 95 -64.03 17.81 -2.83
CA PHE A 95 -62.69 18.39 -2.86
C PHE A 95 -61.95 18.22 -1.52
N ALA A 96 -62.62 18.46 -0.39
CA ALA A 96 -62.03 18.20 0.92
C ALA A 96 -61.66 16.72 1.12
N THR A 97 -62.52 15.78 0.70
CA THR A 97 -62.24 14.34 0.78
C THR A 97 -61.01 13.94 -0.03
N PHE A 98 -60.83 14.50 -1.23
CA PHE A 98 -59.62 14.26 -2.03
C PHE A 98 -58.36 14.79 -1.37
N ILE A 99 -58.39 16.02 -0.83
CA ILE A 99 -57.24 16.60 -0.11
C ILE A 99 -56.87 15.74 1.11
N ILE A 100 -57.86 15.27 1.87
CA ILE A 100 -57.63 14.37 3.01
C ILE A 100 -57.04 13.04 2.53
N GLY A 101 -57.54 12.46 1.43
CA GLY A 101 -57.00 11.23 0.85
C GLY A 101 -55.53 11.36 0.46
N VAL A 102 -55.15 12.47 -0.19
CA VAL A 102 -53.75 12.72 -0.53
C VAL A 102 -52.90 12.98 0.70
N ALA A 103 -53.41 13.72 1.69
CA ALA A 103 -52.70 13.94 2.95
C ALA A 103 -52.42 12.64 3.70
N VAL A 104 -53.35 11.67 3.66
CA VAL A 104 -53.13 10.33 4.25
C VAL A 104 -52.05 9.57 3.48
N ILE A 105 -52.07 9.58 2.15
CA ILE A 105 -51.01 8.92 1.35
C ILE A 105 -49.65 9.57 1.61
N ALA A 106 -49.60 10.91 1.68
CA ALA A 106 -48.41 11.66 2.04
C ALA A 106 -47.90 11.27 3.44
N LEU A 107 -48.80 11.14 4.41
CA LEU A 107 -48.45 10.72 5.77
C LEU A 107 -47.91 9.28 5.80
N VAL A 108 -48.48 8.37 5.01
CA VAL A 108 -47.99 6.99 4.87
C VAL A 108 -46.62 6.94 4.21
N LEU A 109 -46.41 7.72 3.13
CA LEU A 109 -45.11 7.83 2.47
C LEU A 109 -44.06 8.45 3.40
N LEU A 110 -44.43 9.49 4.16
CA LEU A 110 -43.56 10.11 5.15
C LEU A 110 -43.25 9.14 6.30
N ALA A 111 -44.23 8.39 6.80
CA ALA A 111 -44.02 7.35 7.80
C ALA A 111 -43.12 6.23 7.27
N TYR A 112 -43.29 5.81 6.02
CA TYR A 112 -42.40 4.86 5.35
C TYR A 112 -40.98 5.42 5.20
N GLN A 113 -40.83 6.69 4.82
CA GLN A 113 -39.53 7.36 4.75
C GLN A 113 -38.88 7.48 6.14
N LEU A 114 -39.64 7.82 7.18
CA LEU A 114 -39.16 7.89 8.57
C LEU A 114 -38.79 6.51 9.11
N VAL A 115 -39.56 5.46 8.82
CA VAL A 115 -39.23 4.07 9.15
C VAL A 115 -37.99 3.61 8.38
N ARG A 116 -37.84 3.98 7.10
CA ARG A 116 -36.63 3.69 6.32
C ARG A 116 -35.42 4.49 6.83
N LEU A 117 -35.60 5.73 7.26
CA LEU A 117 -34.55 6.54 7.89
C LEU A 117 -34.16 5.98 9.25
N THR A 118 -35.11 5.53 10.07
CA THR A 118 -34.82 4.96 11.40
C THR A 118 -34.24 3.55 11.31
N LEU A 119 -34.65 2.73 10.34
CA LEU A 119 -33.99 1.46 9.98
C LEU A 119 -32.62 1.70 9.32
N GLY A 120 -32.46 2.79 8.55
CA GLY A 120 -31.20 3.22 7.95
C GLY A 120 -30.23 3.87 8.93
N LEU A 121 -30.72 4.51 10.01
CA LEU A 121 -29.91 4.99 11.14
C LEU A 121 -29.47 3.84 12.05
N HIS A 122 -30.15 2.68 11.99
CA HIS A 122 -29.72 1.43 12.62
C HIS A 122 -28.80 0.60 11.70
N GLN A 123 -28.58 1.01 10.45
CA GLN A 123 -27.42 0.55 9.68
C GLN A 123 -26.20 1.32 10.19
N VAL A 124 -25.38 0.60 10.97
CA VAL A 124 -24.03 0.91 11.39
C VAL A 124 -23.43 2.06 10.60
N SER A 125 -23.20 3.19 11.26
CA SER A 125 -22.23 4.21 10.82
C SER A 125 -21.00 3.49 10.29
N ALA A 126 -20.84 3.46 8.96
CA ALA A 126 -19.66 2.90 8.32
C ALA A 126 -18.43 3.54 8.95
N ALA A 127 -17.62 2.76 9.68
CA ALA A 127 -16.43 3.26 10.34
C ALA A 127 -15.41 3.64 9.26
N LYS A 128 -15.48 4.91 8.82
CA LYS A 128 -14.46 5.52 7.97
C LYS A 128 -13.22 5.75 8.83
N ARG A 129 -12.11 5.11 8.46
CA ARG A 129 -10.80 5.28 9.09
C ARG A 129 -9.87 6.01 8.13
N THR A 130 -9.08 6.93 8.66
CA THR A 130 -7.98 7.55 7.91
C THR A 130 -6.66 7.16 8.55
N ASP A 131 -5.71 6.73 7.74
CA ASP A 131 -4.33 6.47 8.11
C ASP A 131 -3.44 7.53 7.45
N LYS A 132 -2.40 7.97 8.16
CA LYS A 132 -1.39 8.90 7.67
C LYS A 132 -0.20 8.14 7.13
N ILE A 133 0.33 8.62 6.00
CA ILE A 133 1.53 8.09 5.36
C ILE A 133 2.68 9.03 5.64
N PHE A 134 3.82 8.46 6.02
CA PHE A 134 5.06 9.18 6.26
C PHE A 134 6.17 8.62 5.36
N ILE A 135 6.95 9.54 4.77
CA ILE A 135 8.20 9.21 4.07
C ILE A 135 9.35 9.86 4.81
N GLN A 136 10.31 9.05 5.26
CA GLN A 136 11.44 9.49 6.09
C GLN A 136 10.98 10.34 7.30
N GLY A 137 9.85 9.96 7.91
CA GLY A 137 9.26 10.67 9.05
C GLY A 137 8.45 11.92 8.70
N ASN A 138 8.38 12.35 7.43
CA ASN A 138 7.59 13.50 7.01
C ASN A 138 6.22 13.07 6.49
N PRO A 139 5.12 13.79 6.82
CA PRO A 139 3.82 13.52 6.23
C PRO A 139 3.89 13.60 4.70
N ALA A 140 3.41 12.56 4.01
CA ALA A 140 3.52 12.41 2.57
C ALA A 140 2.18 12.09 1.88
N GLY A 141 1.18 11.64 2.65
CA GLY A 141 -0.10 11.21 2.08
C GLY A 141 -1.04 10.61 3.10
N THR A 142 -2.11 9.99 2.59
CA THR A 142 -3.12 9.30 3.41
C THR A 142 -3.64 8.03 2.74
N GLN A 143 -4.21 7.18 3.58
CA GLN A 143 -5.11 6.11 3.16
C GLN A 143 -6.44 6.30 3.89
N THR A 144 -7.55 6.26 3.18
CA THR A 144 -8.89 6.22 3.77
C THR A 144 -9.48 4.85 3.54
N VAL A 145 -10.08 4.23 4.55
CA VAL A 145 -10.73 2.91 4.48
C VAL A 145 -12.15 3.03 5.00
N GLU A 146 -13.13 2.56 4.24
CA GLU A 146 -14.55 2.67 4.56
C GLU A 146 -15.29 1.38 4.23
N ARG A 147 -15.95 0.79 5.23
CA ARG A 147 -16.84 -0.36 5.03
C ARG A 147 -18.20 0.11 4.53
N GLN A 148 -18.58 -0.37 3.36
CA GLN A 148 -19.86 -0.07 2.71
C GLN A 148 -21.00 -0.92 3.29
N ALA A 149 -22.23 -0.48 3.06
CA ALA A 149 -23.44 -1.16 3.55
C ALA A 149 -23.65 -2.56 2.94
N ASP A 150 -23.14 -2.81 1.73
CA ASP A 150 -23.19 -4.12 1.06
C ASP A 150 -22.09 -5.10 1.52
N GLY A 151 -21.31 -4.70 2.54
CA GLY A 151 -20.19 -5.48 3.07
C GLY A 151 -18.86 -5.28 2.34
N ALA A 152 -18.85 -4.55 1.21
CA ALA A 152 -17.61 -4.17 0.54
C ALA A 152 -16.78 -3.22 1.41
N VAL A 153 -15.48 -3.19 1.16
CA VAL A 153 -14.58 -2.18 1.73
C VAL A 153 -14.01 -1.38 0.58
N ARG A 154 -14.11 -0.06 0.69
CA ARG A 154 -13.48 0.88 -0.23
C ARG A 154 -12.27 1.49 0.45
N ALA A 155 -11.15 1.58 -0.27
CA ALA A 155 -10.02 2.39 0.15
C ALA A 155 -9.55 3.34 -0.95
N GLU A 156 -9.11 4.52 -0.53
CA GLU A 156 -8.41 5.49 -1.35
C GLU A 156 -7.07 5.76 -0.70
N TYR A 157 -5.99 5.52 -1.43
CA TYR A 157 -4.62 5.61 -0.97
C TYR A 157 -3.85 6.53 -1.90
N SER A 158 -3.17 7.54 -1.35
CA SER A 158 -2.34 8.42 -2.16
C SER A 158 -1.22 9.07 -1.35
N TYR A 159 -0.05 9.20 -1.96
CA TYR A 159 1.07 9.94 -1.40
C TYR A 159 1.90 10.64 -2.47
N ASN A 160 2.74 11.58 -2.04
CA ASN A 160 3.70 12.27 -2.90
C ASN A 160 5.12 12.08 -2.39
N ASP A 161 6.00 11.63 -3.28
CA ASP A 161 7.44 11.60 -3.10
C ASP A 161 8.09 12.38 -4.24
N ARG A 162 8.29 13.69 -4.03
CA ARG A 162 8.98 14.59 -4.97
C ARG A 162 8.39 14.53 -6.39
N GLY A 163 7.06 14.55 -6.49
CA GLY A 163 6.32 14.48 -7.76
C GLY A 163 5.96 13.06 -8.22
N ARG A 164 6.48 12.03 -7.55
CA ARG A 164 6.11 10.61 -7.75
C ARG A 164 5.16 10.13 -6.65
N GLY A 165 4.72 8.89 -6.72
CA GLY A 165 3.89 8.26 -5.68
C GLY A 165 2.56 7.73 -6.19
N ASP A 166 2.01 6.76 -5.47
CA ASP A 166 0.81 6.07 -5.88
C ASP A 166 -0.44 6.96 -5.68
N HIS A 167 -1.45 6.69 -6.49
CA HIS A 167 -2.82 7.09 -6.20
C HIS A 167 -3.73 5.94 -6.62
N ILE A 168 -4.29 5.23 -5.65
CA ILE A 168 -5.00 3.97 -5.84
C ILE A 168 -6.36 4.07 -5.17
N MET A 169 -7.41 3.79 -5.94
CA MET A 169 -8.75 3.54 -5.44
C MET A 169 -9.03 2.05 -5.59
N ALA A 170 -9.35 1.38 -4.49
CA ALA A 170 -9.65 -0.04 -4.51
C ALA A 170 -10.95 -0.33 -3.76
N THR A 171 -11.70 -1.32 -4.25
CA THR A 171 -12.88 -1.87 -3.58
C THR A 171 -12.73 -3.38 -3.52
N TRP A 172 -13.06 -3.98 -2.39
CA TRP A 172 -13.01 -5.42 -2.23
C TRP A 172 -14.12 -5.99 -1.35
N LYS A 173 -14.43 -7.28 -1.55
CA LYS A 173 -15.34 -8.05 -0.70
C LYS A 173 -14.62 -9.26 -0.14
N LEU A 174 -14.93 -9.57 1.11
CA LEU A 174 -14.36 -10.72 1.82
C LEU A 174 -15.47 -11.72 2.16
N ASP A 175 -15.13 -13.00 2.22
CA ASP A 175 -16.00 -14.03 2.76
C ASP A 175 -15.96 -14.07 4.31
N GLY A 176 -16.61 -15.07 4.91
CA GLY A 176 -16.60 -15.28 6.36
C GLY A 176 -15.22 -15.63 6.95
N ALA A 177 -14.35 -16.28 6.16
CA ALA A 177 -12.97 -16.58 6.53
C ALA A 177 -12.08 -15.32 6.46
N GLY A 178 -12.57 -14.24 5.83
CA GLY A 178 -11.81 -13.01 5.59
C GLY A 178 -10.95 -13.07 4.34
N VAL A 179 -11.20 -14.04 3.46
CA VAL A 179 -10.51 -14.22 2.19
C VAL A 179 -11.22 -13.43 1.10
N LEU A 180 -10.45 -12.95 0.12
CA LEU A 180 -10.93 -12.10 -0.96
C LEU A 180 -11.90 -12.87 -1.88
N MET A 181 -13.08 -12.31 -2.12
CA MET A 181 -14.05 -12.81 -3.10
C MET A 181 -14.08 -11.95 -4.35
N GLU A 182 -13.90 -10.64 -4.19
CA GLU A 182 -13.87 -9.66 -5.28
C GLU A 182 -12.84 -8.58 -4.94
N TYR A 183 -12.15 -8.08 -5.96
CA TYR A 183 -11.28 -6.90 -5.89
C TYR A 183 -11.33 -6.15 -7.21
N ASP A 184 -11.48 -4.84 -7.13
CA ASP A 184 -11.30 -3.90 -8.24
C ASP A 184 -10.40 -2.76 -7.74
N GLY A 185 -9.28 -2.56 -8.41
CA GLY A 185 -8.30 -1.53 -8.11
C GLY A 185 -7.97 -0.74 -9.37
N HIS A 186 -7.93 0.59 -9.26
CA HIS A 186 -7.53 1.46 -10.36
C HIS A 186 -6.81 2.71 -9.85
N GLY A 187 -6.08 3.39 -10.74
CA GLY A 187 -5.36 4.61 -10.43
C GLY A 187 -4.01 4.68 -11.13
N ASN A 188 -2.96 5.07 -10.41
CA ASN A 188 -1.61 5.16 -10.96
C ASN A 188 -0.54 4.69 -9.97
N ASP A 189 0.50 4.06 -10.49
CA ASP A 189 1.67 3.61 -9.73
C ASP A 189 2.61 4.76 -9.37
N TYR A 190 3.71 4.41 -8.70
CA TYR A 190 4.75 5.36 -8.26
C TYR A 190 5.29 6.22 -9.41
N MET A 191 5.43 5.63 -10.60
CA MET A 191 5.92 6.29 -11.82
C MET A 191 4.81 6.97 -12.62
N LYS A 192 3.60 7.06 -12.06
CA LYS A 192 2.38 7.64 -12.65
C LYS A 192 1.84 6.86 -13.85
N ALA A 193 2.23 5.60 -14.01
CA ALA A 193 1.64 4.76 -15.02
C ALA A 193 0.26 4.26 -14.54
N PRO A 194 -0.74 4.16 -15.42
CA PRO A 194 -2.08 3.73 -15.02
C PRO A 194 -2.07 2.28 -14.52
N ILE A 195 -2.86 2.04 -13.48
CA ILE A 195 -3.15 0.74 -12.89
C ILE A 195 -4.64 0.43 -13.12
N GLU A 196 -4.91 -0.78 -13.58
CA GLU A 196 -6.22 -1.42 -13.51
C GLU A 196 -6.00 -2.88 -13.12
N GLU A 197 -6.72 -3.34 -12.10
CA GLU A 197 -6.59 -4.69 -11.57
C GLU A 197 -7.95 -5.20 -11.10
N ARG A 198 -8.28 -6.43 -11.49
CA ARG A 198 -9.52 -7.10 -11.10
C ARG A 198 -9.26 -8.53 -10.67
N PHE A 199 -10.00 -8.95 -9.66
CA PHE A 199 -10.06 -10.34 -9.22
C PHE A 199 -11.48 -10.71 -8.79
N GLU A 200 -11.87 -11.94 -9.09
CA GLU A 200 -13.13 -12.50 -8.61
C GLU A 200 -13.04 -14.01 -8.38
N ILE A 201 -13.80 -14.49 -7.39
CA ILE A 201 -14.10 -15.90 -7.19
C ILE A 201 -15.56 -16.14 -7.55
N LYS A 202 -15.81 -16.97 -8.57
CA LYS A 202 -17.15 -17.42 -8.96
C LYS A 202 -17.17 -18.92 -9.15
N ASN A 203 -18.16 -19.59 -8.56
CA ASN A 203 -18.38 -21.04 -8.71
C ASN A 203 -17.12 -21.89 -8.43
N GLY A 204 -16.35 -21.55 -7.39
CA GLY A 204 -15.12 -22.26 -7.04
C GLY A 204 -13.94 -22.03 -8.01
N ARG A 205 -14.01 -20.98 -8.84
CA ARG A 205 -12.93 -20.58 -9.74
C ARG A 205 -12.53 -19.14 -9.48
N ALA A 206 -11.24 -18.93 -9.21
CA ALA A 206 -10.63 -17.62 -9.09
C ALA A 206 -10.16 -17.14 -10.47
N SER A 207 -10.39 -15.86 -10.80
CA SER A 207 -9.93 -15.23 -12.04
C SER A 207 -9.34 -13.87 -11.71
N TRP A 208 -8.20 -13.51 -12.33
CA TRP A 208 -7.55 -12.22 -12.16
C TRP A 208 -7.07 -11.65 -13.49
N LYS A 209 -6.99 -10.32 -13.52
CA LYS A 209 -6.37 -9.58 -14.60
C LYS A 209 -5.82 -8.27 -14.06
N ASN A 210 -4.55 -8.01 -14.35
CA ASN A 210 -3.92 -6.71 -14.17
C ASN A 210 -3.10 -6.38 -15.43
N ARG A 211 -2.30 -5.32 -15.38
CA ARG A 211 -1.48 -4.90 -16.53
C ARG A 211 -0.34 -5.86 -16.87
N SER A 212 0.16 -6.60 -15.88
CA SER A 212 1.33 -7.47 -16.02
C SER A 212 0.93 -8.92 -16.33
N GLU A 213 -0.22 -9.38 -15.84
CA GLU A 213 -0.68 -10.76 -15.98
C GLU A 213 -2.21 -10.90 -16.02
N GLN A 214 -2.66 -12.05 -16.53
CA GLN A 214 -4.04 -12.50 -16.46
C GLN A 214 -4.06 -14.01 -16.27
N GLY A 215 -5.02 -14.52 -15.51
CA GLY A 215 -5.13 -15.96 -15.27
C GLY A 215 -6.40 -16.36 -14.55
N ASP A 216 -6.65 -17.66 -14.53
CA ASP A 216 -7.76 -18.25 -13.81
C ASP A 216 -7.45 -19.68 -13.34
N GLN A 217 -7.96 -20.03 -12.17
CA GLN A 217 -7.61 -21.25 -11.45
C GLN A 217 -8.84 -21.79 -10.69
N ALA A 218 -9.04 -23.11 -10.74
CA ALA A 218 -9.99 -23.77 -9.85
C ALA A 218 -9.41 -23.80 -8.42
N ILE A 219 -10.25 -23.51 -7.42
CA ILE A 219 -9.86 -23.52 -6.00
C ILE A 219 -10.73 -24.54 -5.24
N SER A 220 -10.08 -25.34 -4.40
CA SER A 220 -10.73 -26.39 -3.60
C SER A 220 -10.89 -26.03 -2.12
N GLY A 221 -10.54 -24.80 -1.75
CA GLY A 221 -10.58 -24.26 -0.39
C GLY A 221 -10.11 -22.81 -0.38
N ASP A 222 -9.85 -22.28 0.82
CA ASP A 222 -9.40 -20.90 1.03
C ASP A 222 -8.05 -20.64 0.34
N ALA A 223 -8.01 -19.62 -0.53
CA ALA A 223 -6.80 -19.14 -1.18
C ALA A 223 -6.86 -17.61 -1.28
N PHE A 224 -5.76 -16.93 -0.94
CA PHE A 224 -5.74 -15.49 -0.85
C PHE A 224 -5.08 -14.88 -2.09
N TYR A 225 -5.83 -14.07 -2.83
CA TYR A 225 -5.27 -13.28 -3.94
C TYR A 225 -4.54 -12.06 -3.41
N LEU A 226 -3.31 -11.86 -3.87
CA LEU A 226 -2.50 -10.68 -3.56
C LEU A 226 -2.48 -9.76 -4.79
N PRO A 227 -3.20 -8.62 -4.77
CA PRO A 227 -3.12 -7.65 -5.84
C PRO A 227 -1.69 -7.15 -6.05
N MET A 228 -1.35 -6.76 -7.28
CA MET A 228 -0.03 -6.26 -7.63
C MET A 228 0.23 -4.86 -7.05
N ASN A 229 -0.81 -4.02 -7.01
CA ASN A 229 -0.73 -2.67 -6.44
C ASN A 229 -1.87 -2.41 -5.45
N PRO A 230 -1.87 -3.07 -4.28
CA PRO A 230 -2.91 -2.87 -3.29
C PRO A 230 -2.63 -1.64 -2.41
N PRO A 231 -3.66 -0.97 -1.88
CA PRO A 231 -3.48 -0.04 -0.75
C PRO A 231 -2.82 -0.74 0.45
N PRO A 232 -2.04 -0.03 1.29
CA PRO A 232 -1.42 -0.59 2.50
C PRO A 232 -2.35 -1.39 3.44
N GLU A 233 -3.63 -1.02 3.57
CA GLU A 233 -4.62 -1.78 4.36
C GLU A 233 -4.74 -3.24 3.91
N PHE A 234 -4.44 -3.55 2.67
CA PHE A 234 -4.60 -4.90 2.15
C PHE A 234 -3.64 -5.90 2.79
N PHE A 235 -2.47 -5.46 3.27
CA PHE A 235 -1.60 -6.30 4.09
C PHE A 235 -2.22 -6.63 5.45
N ALA A 236 -3.03 -5.73 6.02
CA ALA A 236 -3.83 -5.99 7.21
C ALA A 236 -4.96 -6.98 6.93
N VAL A 237 -5.59 -6.90 5.75
CA VAL A 237 -6.58 -7.88 5.29
C VAL A 237 -5.95 -9.27 5.24
N LEU A 238 -4.78 -9.41 4.61
CA LEU A 238 -4.02 -10.67 4.57
C LEU A 238 -3.67 -11.16 5.98
N ALA A 239 -3.14 -10.29 6.84
CA ALA A 239 -2.75 -10.66 8.20
C ALA A 239 -3.95 -11.21 9.01
N ARG A 240 -5.11 -10.54 8.93
CA ARG A 240 -6.34 -11.00 9.58
C ARG A 240 -6.87 -12.31 9.00
N ALA A 241 -6.76 -12.52 7.69
CA ALA A 241 -7.13 -13.78 7.04
C ALA A 241 -6.20 -14.92 7.51
N LEU A 242 -4.88 -14.68 7.55
CA LEU A 242 -3.91 -15.65 8.04
C LEU A 242 -4.16 -16.02 9.50
N LEU A 243 -4.48 -15.06 10.37
CA LEU A 243 -4.79 -15.34 11.79
C LEU A 243 -6.05 -16.20 11.98
N LYS A 244 -6.99 -16.17 11.03
CA LYS A 244 -8.18 -17.03 11.04
C LYS A 244 -7.93 -18.40 10.40
N ALA A 245 -6.95 -18.48 9.50
CA ALA A 245 -6.67 -19.68 8.74
C ALA A 245 -6.10 -20.81 9.61
N PRO A 246 -6.43 -22.08 9.30
CA PRO A 246 -5.83 -23.23 9.98
C PRO A 246 -4.29 -23.17 9.93
N ASN A 247 -3.65 -23.36 11.09
CA ASN A 247 -2.19 -23.28 11.24
C ASN A 247 -1.56 -21.96 10.77
N HIS A 248 -2.34 -20.87 10.74
CA HIS A 248 -1.88 -19.54 10.36
C HIS A 248 -1.27 -19.47 8.96
N LYS A 249 -1.86 -20.21 8.01
CA LYS A 249 -1.26 -20.50 6.70
C LYS A 249 -2.31 -20.49 5.59
N LEU A 250 -2.05 -19.75 4.51
CA LEU A 250 -2.94 -19.65 3.35
C LEU A 250 -2.16 -19.82 2.04
N PRO A 251 -2.64 -20.66 1.10
CA PRO A 251 -2.20 -20.61 -0.29
C PRO A 251 -2.42 -19.21 -0.87
N LEU A 252 -1.48 -18.73 -1.68
CA LEU A 252 -1.59 -17.47 -2.39
C LEU A 252 -1.95 -17.71 -3.85
N LEU A 253 -2.69 -16.77 -4.44
CA LEU A 253 -2.94 -16.67 -5.87
C LEU A 253 -2.11 -15.50 -6.43
N PRO A 254 -1.44 -15.66 -7.59
CA PRO A 254 -1.47 -16.82 -8.49
C PRO A 254 -0.66 -18.04 -8.01
N ALA A 255 0.33 -17.85 -7.13
CA ALA A 255 1.16 -18.94 -6.62
C ALA A 255 1.76 -18.60 -5.25
N GLY A 256 2.23 -19.64 -4.56
CA GLY A 256 2.93 -19.52 -3.29
C GLY A 256 2.01 -19.70 -2.09
N GLN A 257 2.50 -19.26 -0.94
CA GLN A 257 1.84 -19.46 0.34
C GLN A 257 2.35 -18.45 1.35
N ALA A 258 1.44 -17.88 2.13
CA ALA A 258 1.79 -17.02 3.25
C ALA A 258 1.57 -17.73 4.58
N THR A 259 2.39 -17.37 5.57
CA THR A 259 2.21 -17.74 6.97
C THR A 259 2.36 -16.51 7.87
N ILE A 260 1.71 -16.52 9.03
CA ILE A 260 1.87 -15.45 10.03
C ILE A 260 2.32 -15.99 11.38
N GLU A 261 3.28 -15.32 12.00
CA GLU A 261 3.71 -15.59 13.37
C GLU A 261 3.63 -14.33 14.23
N ARG A 262 3.35 -14.50 15.53
CA ARG A 262 3.38 -13.42 16.51
C ARG A 262 4.84 -13.21 16.95
N ALA A 263 5.32 -11.97 16.91
CA ALA A 263 6.68 -11.62 17.29
C ALA A 263 6.77 -11.00 18.70
N THR A 264 6.03 -9.91 18.95
CA THR A 264 6.02 -9.23 20.24
C THR A 264 4.74 -8.41 20.44
N THR A 265 4.55 -7.88 21.64
CA THR A 265 3.44 -6.98 21.97
C THR A 265 3.99 -5.75 22.69
N VAL A 266 3.48 -4.58 22.34
CA VAL A 266 3.86 -3.30 22.96
C VAL A 266 2.61 -2.52 23.35
N THR A 267 2.72 -1.78 24.46
CA THR A 267 1.66 -0.88 24.92
C THR A 267 2.03 0.56 24.58
N ILE A 268 1.17 1.24 23.83
CA ILE A 268 1.34 2.63 23.41
C ILE A 268 0.12 3.43 23.86
N GLY A 269 0.32 4.32 24.83
CA GLY A 269 -0.79 4.97 25.52
C GLY A 269 -1.71 3.94 26.16
N ASN A 270 -2.98 3.93 25.74
CA ASN A 270 -3.99 2.97 26.21
C ASN A 270 -4.23 1.81 25.21
N SER A 271 -3.44 1.73 24.15
CA SER A 271 -3.59 0.71 23.10
C SER A 271 -2.50 -0.34 23.20
N GLU A 272 -2.88 -1.60 23.09
CA GLU A 272 -1.95 -2.70 22.92
C GLU A 272 -1.84 -3.03 21.42
N LEU A 273 -0.62 -3.04 20.90
CA LEU A 273 -0.33 -3.44 19.53
C LEU A 273 0.55 -4.69 19.53
N THR A 274 0.15 -5.69 18.76
CA THR A 274 0.91 -6.92 18.58
C THR A 274 1.58 -6.90 17.21
N GLU A 275 2.88 -7.13 17.20
CA GLU A 275 3.65 -7.35 15.99
C GLU A 275 3.43 -8.77 15.48
N TYR A 276 3.04 -8.85 14.21
CA TYR A 276 3.01 -10.08 13.45
C TYR A 276 4.00 -10.02 12.30
N ARG A 277 4.57 -11.17 11.95
CA ARG A 277 5.53 -11.33 10.85
C ARG A 277 4.93 -12.24 9.80
N VAL A 278 4.67 -11.70 8.61
CA VAL A 278 4.11 -12.45 7.47
C VAL A 278 5.24 -12.94 6.58
N THR A 279 5.39 -14.26 6.45
CA THR A 279 6.37 -14.90 5.57
C THR A 279 5.70 -15.41 4.30
N GLY A 280 6.45 -15.51 3.20
CA GLY A 280 5.95 -16.02 1.91
C GLY A 280 5.66 -14.95 0.85
N LEU A 281 5.83 -13.68 1.20
CA LEU A 281 5.68 -12.53 0.30
C LEU A 281 7.01 -12.06 -0.32
N GLY A 282 8.13 -12.62 0.14
CA GLY A 282 9.49 -12.24 -0.27
C GLY A 282 10.53 -13.01 0.55
N PHE A 283 11.78 -12.55 0.52
CA PHE A 283 12.89 -13.20 1.22
C PHE A 283 12.94 -12.91 2.73
N SER A 284 12.26 -11.86 3.21
CA SER A 284 12.09 -11.55 4.64
C SER A 284 10.63 -11.63 5.06
N PRO A 285 10.37 -12.05 6.32
CA PRO A 285 9.08 -11.82 6.96
C PRO A 285 8.76 -10.32 7.03
N GLN A 286 7.58 -9.94 6.54
CA GLN A 286 7.09 -8.57 6.55
C GLN A 286 6.40 -8.27 7.88
N PRO A 287 6.84 -7.25 8.64
CA PRO A 287 6.19 -6.86 9.89
C PRO A 287 4.86 -6.13 9.64
N ILE A 288 3.90 -6.38 10.51
CA ILE A 288 2.66 -5.62 10.61
C ILE A 288 2.21 -5.58 12.07
N TRP A 289 1.86 -4.39 12.56
CA TRP A 289 1.32 -4.22 13.90
C TRP A 289 -0.20 -4.22 13.82
N LEU A 290 -0.85 -5.00 14.68
CA LEU A 290 -2.31 -5.02 14.79
C LEU A 290 -2.73 -4.66 16.22
N ASP A 291 -3.70 -3.77 16.37
CA ASP A 291 -4.41 -3.57 17.63
C ASP A 291 -5.44 -4.69 17.89
N HIS A 292 -6.13 -4.63 19.04
CA HIS A 292 -7.18 -5.59 19.41
C HIS A 292 -8.37 -5.64 18.43
N ASN A 293 -8.59 -4.59 17.63
CA ASN A 293 -9.63 -4.51 16.61
C ASN A 293 -9.13 -4.97 15.22
N GLY A 294 -7.84 -5.31 15.10
CA GLY A 294 -7.21 -5.64 13.83
C GLY A 294 -6.92 -4.42 12.95
N THR A 295 -6.90 -3.21 13.51
CA THR A 295 -6.40 -2.00 12.86
C THR A 295 -4.89 -2.09 12.74
N ALA A 296 -4.37 -1.82 11.55
CA ALA A 296 -2.95 -1.99 11.29
C ALA A 296 -2.14 -0.70 11.41
N ALA A 297 -0.89 -0.87 11.84
CA ALA A 297 0.20 0.06 11.62
C ALA A 297 1.36 -0.68 10.95
N SER A 298 1.96 -0.04 9.95
CA SER A 298 3.18 -0.52 9.27
C SER A 298 4.24 0.55 9.42
N VAL A 299 5.39 0.23 9.98
CA VAL A 299 6.46 1.21 10.22
C VAL A 299 7.79 0.75 9.66
N SER A 300 8.54 1.68 9.08
CA SER A 300 9.93 1.48 8.65
C SER A 300 10.69 2.80 8.69
N SER A 301 12.00 2.77 8.43
CA SER A 301 12.82 3.98 8.30
C SER A 301 12.40 4.85 7.11
N TRP A 302 11.90 4.22 6.02
CA TRP A 302 11.57 4.91 4.78
C TRP A 302 10.09 5.25 4.66
N PHE A 303 9.19 4.28 4.84
CA PHE A 303 7.76 4.40 4.59
C PHE A 303 6.96 3.86 5.77
N SER A 304 6.08 4.68 6.34
CA SER A 304 5.21 4.28 7.45
C SER A 304 3.76 4.65 7.18
N VAL A 305 2.84 3.78 7.59
CA VAL A 305 1.38 3.99 7.52
C VAL A 305 0.81 3.67 8.89
N VAL A 306 0.20 4.66 9.53
CA VAL A 306 -0.36 4.52 10.88
C VAL A 306 -1.72 5.20 10.97
N PRO A 307 -2.64 4.74 11.82
CA PRO A 307 -3.93 5.40 12.04
C PRO A 307 -3.74 6.88 12.41
N ASP A 308 -4.64 7.74 11.94
CA ASP A 308 -4.56 9.17 12.26
C ASP A 308 -4.57 9.40 13.78
N GLY A 309 -3.72 10.32 14.24
CA GLY A 309 -3.50 10.62 15.66
C GLY A 309 -2.54 9.65 16.39
N THR A 310 -1.95 8.67 15.69
CA THR A 310 -1.01 7.71 16.30
C THR A 310 0.44 7.86 15.81
N ASP A 311 0.77 8.93 15.08
CA ASP A 311 2.11 9.15 14.50
C ASP A 311 3.25 9.20 15.54
N GLY A 312 2.96 9.64 16.77
CA GLY A 312 3.90 9.57 17.89
C GLY A 312 4.33 8.14 18.28
N SER A 313 3.62 7.11 17.82
CA SER A 313 3.94 5.69 18.07
C SER A 313 5.07 5.16 17.19
N ILE A 314 5.35 5.79 16.04
CA ILE A 314 6.25 5.26 15.01
C ILE A 314 7.64 4.88 15.58
N PRO A 315 8.31 5.74 16.38
CA PRO A 315 9.62 5.39 16.93
C PRO A 315 9.57 4.16 17.85
N GLN A 316 8.55 4.06 18.71
CA GLN A 316 8.41 2.94 19.64
C GLN A 316 8.14 1.62 18.92
N LEU A 317 7.27 1.64 17.90
CA LEU A 317 6.99 0.47 17.07
C LEU A 317 8.25 0.04 16.30
N ARG A 318 8.98 0.98 15.70
CA ARG A 318 10.22 0.69 14.96
C ARG A 318 11.31 0.11 15.87
N ASP A 319 11.50 0.67 17.06
CA ASP A 319 12.49 0.18 18.03
C ASP A 319 12.13 -1.25 18.50
N ALA A 320 10.83 -1.55 18.62
CA ALA A 320 10.37 -2.90 18.93
C ALA A 320 10.60 -3.88 17.76
N GLN A 321 10.32 -3.47 16.51
CA GLN A 321 10.63 -4.27 15.31
C GLN A 321 12.13 -4.59 15.22
N GLN A 322 13.00 -3.59 15.46
CA GLN A 322 14.45 -3.79 15.39
C GLN A 322 14.94 -4.84 16.40
N LYS A 323 14.32 -4.90 17.59
CA LYS A 323 14.64 -5.93 18.60
C LYS A 323 14.20 -7.32 18.15
N THR A 324 13.02 -7.45 17.55
CA THR A 324 12.53 -8.74 17.06
C THR A 324 13.30 -9.21 15.83
N ASP A 325 13.73 -8.29 14.97
CA ASP A 325 14.64 -8.57 13.85
C ASP A 325 16.01 -9.06 14.36
N ALA A 326 16.64 -8.35 15.30
CA ALA A 326 17.92 -8.76 15.87
C ALA A 326 17.86 -10.17 16.50
N ALA A 327 16.81 -10.46 17.29
CA ALA A 327 16.63 -11.77 17.90
C ALA A 327 16.38 -12.89 16.85
N ARG A 328 15.69 -12.58 15.75
CA ARG A 328 15.51 -13.51 14.64
C ARG A 328 16.84 -13.80 13.96
N TRP A 329 17.62 -12.78 13.68
CA TRP A 329 18.92 -12.92 13.03
C TRP A 329 19.92 -13.71 13.87
N GLU A 330 19.94 -13.49 15.17
CA GLU A 330 20.72 -14.28 16.12
C GLU A 330 20.33 -15.75 16.11
N ARG A 331 19.03 -16.03 16.10
CA ARG A 331 18.53 -17.41 15.99
C ARG A 331 18.96 -18.04 14.66
N LEU A 332 18.85 -17.33 13.55
CA LEU A 332 19.27 -17.83 12.22
C LEU A 332 20.77 -18.09 12.18
N ALA A 333 21.60 -17.19 12.69
CA ALA A 333 23.04 -17.39 12.78
C ALA A 333 23.38 -18.63 13.61
N ARG A 334 22.80 -18.77 14.81
CA ARG A 334 23.01 -19.95 15.67
C ARG A 334 22.57 -21.28 15.04
N THR A 335 21.53 -21.25 14.21
CA THR A 335 20.94 -22.48 13.65
C THR A 335 21.51 -22.88 12.29
N LEU A 336 21.99 -21.92 11.50
CA LEU A 336 22.47 -22.14 10.14
C LEU A 336 24.00 -22.07 10.03
N ALA A 337 24.68 -21.34 10.91
CA ALA A 337 26.14 -21.26 10.86
C ALA A 337 26.76 -22.59 11.29
N HIS A 338 27.76 -23.03 10.53
CA HIS A 338 28.60 -24.15 10.90
C HIS A 338 30.02 -23.67 11.18
N ILE A 339 30.45 -23.80 12.43
CA ILE A 339 31.80 -23.44 12.87
C ILE A 339 32.56 -24.74 13.11
N PRO A 340 33.60 -25.05 12.31
CA PRO A 340 34.42 -26.24 12.53
C PRO A 340 34.99 -26.26 13.95
N ARG A 341 34.90 -27.41 14.63
CA ARG A 341 35.38 -27.57 16.02
C ARG A 341 36.91 -27.72 16.13
N GLY A 342 37.61 -27.74 15.00
CA GLY A 342 39.05 -27.94 14.87
C GLY A 342 39.50 -27.57 13.47
N ASP A 343 40.57 -28.21 12.99
CA ASP A 343 41.01 -28.06 11.61
C ASP A 343 39.92 -28.56 10.64
N LEU A 344 39.75 -27.87 9.51
CA LEU A 344 38.86 -28.26 8.42
C LEU A 344 39.69 -28.64 7.20
N VAL A 345 39.38 -29.76 6.57
CA VAL A 345 39.95 -30.13 5.27
C VAL A 345 38.85 -30.31 4.25
N VAL A 346 38.95 -29.56 3.15
CA VAL A 346 38.21 -29.83 1.92
C VAL A 346 39.07 -30.73 1.04
N ARG A 347 38.66 -31.98 0.83
CA ARG A 347 39.44 -33.01 0.12
C ARG A 347 38.96 -33.22 -1.30
N ASN A 348 39.88 -33.70 -2.15
CA ASN A 348 39.56 -34.23 -3.47
C ASN A 348 38.73 -33.28 -4.36
N ALA A 349 39.12 -32.01 -4.37
CA ALA A 349 38.49 -30.98 -5.18
C ALA A 349 39.22 -30.75 -6.51
N ARG A 350 38.50 -30.16 -7.46
CA ARG A 350 39.08 -29.44 -8.61
C ARG A 350 39.29 -27.98 -8.22
N LEU A 351 40.50 -27.65 -7.78
CA LEU A 351 40.82 -26.31 -7.31
C LEU A 351 40.98 -25.35 -8.48
N PHE A 352 40.15 -24.30 -8.52
CA PHE A 352 40.27 -23.18 -9.43
C PHE A 352 41.15 -22.07 -8.82
N ASP A 353 42.18 -21.65 -9.56
CA ASP A 353 43.01 -20.50 -9.20
C ASP A 353 42.71 -19.32 -10.14
N PRO A 354 42.10 -18.22 -9.67
CA PRO A 354 41.75 -17.09 -10.52
C PRO A 354 42.96 -16.27 -10.99
N ARG A 355 44.17 -16.47 -10.43
CA ARG A 355 45.36 -15.70 -10.81
C ARG A 355 45.88 -16.07 -12.19
N ASP A 356 45.73 -17.34 -12.57
CA ASP A 356 46.18 -17.88 -13.85
C ASP A 356 45.11 -18.75 -14.56
N LEU A 357 43.89 -18.77 -14.02
CA LEU A 357 42.71 -19.47 -14.54
C LEU A 357 42.86 -21.00 -14.62
N ARG A 358 43.79 -21.57 -13.85
CA ARG A 358 44.03 -23.02 -13.84
C ARG A 358 43.02 -23.76 -12.97
N VAL A 359 42.75 -25.00 -13.36
CA VAL A 359 41.95 -25.96 -12.59
C VAL A 359 42.83 -27.18 -12.30
N THR A 360 43.09 -27.44 -11.02
CA THR A 360 43.96 -28.54 -10.58
C THR A 360 43.12 -29.63 -9.90
N PRO A 361 43.02 -30.84 -10.47
CA PRO A 361 42.26 -31.94 -9.88
C PRO A 361 42.95 -32.51 -8.64
N ALA A 362 42.24 -33.39 -7.92
CA ALA A 362 42.77 -34.15 -6.78
C ALA A 362 43.53 -33.27 -5.77
N THR A 363 42.98 -32.08 -5.49
CA THR A 363 43.60 -31.08 -4.62
C THR A 363 42.82 -30.98 -3.30
N SER A 364 43.56 -30.80 -2.21
CA SER A 364 42.99 -30.65 -0.88
C SER A 364 43.48 -29.37 -0.20
N VAL A 365 42.59 -28.75 0.56
CA VAL A 365 42.83 -27.49 1.27
C VAL A 365 42.64 -27.71 2.76
N LEU A 366 43.68 -27.46 3.55
CA LEU A 366 43.66 -27.49 5.01
C LEU A 366 43.51 -26.07 5.57
N ILE A 367 42.53 -25.92 6.43
CA ILE A 367 42.14 -24.68 7.11
C ILE A 367 42.29 -24.89 8.61
N THR A 368 42.99 -23.98 9.28
CA THR A 368 43.12 -23.93 10.74
C THR A 368 42.63 -22.59 11.22
N GLY A 369 41.59 -22.59 12.07
CA GLY A 369 40.88 -21.37 12.45
C GLY A 369 40.36 -20.64 11.21
N GLU A 370 40.76 -19.38 11.02
CA GLU A 370 40.33 -18.54 9.90
C GLU A 370 41.30 -18.53 8.70
N ARG A 371 42.31 -19.41 8.69
CA ARG A 371 43.40 -19.35 7.71
C ARG A 371 43.57 -20.65 6.94
N ILE A 372 43.74 -20.53 5.63
CA ILE A 372 44.28 -21.61 4.80
C ILE A 372 45.76 -21.77 5.16
N VAL A 373 46.14 -22.96 5.62
CA VAL A 373 47.53 -23.27 6.03
C VAL A 373 48.24 -24.19 5.04
N ARG A 374 47.49 -24.95 4.22
CA ARG A 374 48.06 -25.80 3.17
C ARG A 374 47.10 -26.01 2.02
N VAL A 375 47.65 -26.01 0.81
CA VAL A 375 46.99 -26.39 -0.44
C VAL A 375 47.93 -27.34 -1.18
N GLY A 376 47.45 -28.48 -1.66
CA GLY A 376 48.29 -29.41 -2.40
C GLY A 376 47.57 -30.69 -2.82
N PRO A 377 48.29 -31.64 -3.44
CA PRO A 377 47.71 -32.92 -3.84
C PRO A 377 47.07 -33.64 -2.65
N ASP A 378 45.89 -34.24 -2.86
CA ASP A 378 45.14 -34.93 -1.80
C ASP A 378 45.97 -36.04 -1.14
N ALA A 379 46.76 -36.77 -1.94
CA ALA A 379 47.65 -37.83 -1.48
C ALA A 379 48.71 -37.35 -0.48
N ASP A 380 49.09 -36.08 -0.53
CA ASP A 380 50.14 -35.50 0.32
C ASP A 380 49.58 -34.92 1.63
N LEU A 381 48.26 -34.82 1.75
CA LEU A 381 47.60 -34.27 2.92
C LEU A 381 47.23 -35.40 3.90
N LYS A 382 47.91 -35.42 5.05
CA LYS A 382 47.62 -36.36 6.16
C LYS A 382 47.00 -35.55 7.31
N PRO A 383 45.66 -35.55 7.45
CA PRO A 383 45.03 -34.78 8.49
C PRO A 383 45.35 -35.33 9.89
N SER A 384 45.32 -34.46 10.90
CA SER A 384 45.41 -34.87 12.31
C SER A 384 44.13 -35.63 12.73
N ALA A 385 44.15 -36.28 13.90
CA ALA A 385 43.02 -37.09 14.37
C ALA A 385 41.74 -36.28 14.69
N ASN A 386 41.84 -34.95 14.79
CA ASN A 386 40.74 -34.04 15.14
C ASN A 386 40.40 -33.06 14.01
N VAL A 387 40.40 -33.56 12.78
CA VAL A 387 40.02 -32.79 11.60
C VAL A 387 38.55 -33.02 11.25
N GLU A 388 37.86 -31.97 10.81
CA GLU A 388 36.61 -32.10 10.08
C GLU A 388 36.90 -32.25 8.58
N ILE A 389 36.26 -33.19 7.91
CA ILE A 389 36.52 -33.46 6.49
C ILE A 389 35.25 -33.18 5.69
N ILE A 390 35.38 -32.32 4.67
CA ILE A 390 34.43 -32.18 3.57
C ILE A 390 35.07 -32.84 2.35
N ASP A 391 34.51 -33.94 1.87
CA ASP A 391 34.92 -34.52 0.59
C ASP A 391 34.20 -33.78 -0.54
N ALA A 392 34.96 -33.11 -1.40
CA ALA A 392 34.40 -32.38 -2.52
C ALA A 392 33.98 -33.30 -3.68
N HIS A 393 34.32 -34.60 -3.67
CA HIS A 393 33.93 -35.55 -4.71
C HIS A 393 34.18 -35.05 -6.15
N ASP A 394 35.37 -34.47 -6.40
CA ASP A 394 35.76 -33.87 -7.67
C ASP A 394 34.89 -32.66 -8.10
N GLN A 395 34.15 -32.04 -7.17
CA GLN A 395 33.51 -30.75 -7.40
C GLN A 395 34.55 -29.61 -7.46
N PHE A 396 34.14 -28.49 -8.04
CA PHE A 396 34.97 -27.28 -8.08
C PHE A 396 35.10 -26.66 -6.69
N LEU A 397 36.34 -26.30 -6.34
CA LEU A 397 36.63 -25.45 -5.20
C LEU A 397 37.23 -24.14 -5.70
N MET A 398 36.67 -23.01 -5.27
CA MET A 398 37.11 -21.68 -5.66
C MET A 398 37.15 -20.75 -4.43
N PRO A 399 37.88 -19.62 -4.51
CA PRO A 399 37.79 -18.59 -3.48
C PRO A 399 36.35 -18.08 -3.34
N GLY A 400 35.97 -17.68 -2.13
CA GLY A 400 34.69 -17.03 -1.89
C GLY A 400 34.55 -15.74 -2.70
N LEU A 401 33.32 -15.47 -3.17
CA LEU A 401 33.04 -14.34 -4.05
C LEU A 401 33.13 -13.01 -3.30
N TRP A 402 33.40 -11.95 -4.07
CA TRP A 402 33.45 -10.57 -3.60
C TRP A 402 32.41 -9.72 -4.32
N ASP A 403 31.48 -9.14 -3.56
CA ASP A 403 30.68 -8.03 -4.07
C ASP A 403 31.45 -6.72 -3.85
N ASN A 404 31.74 -6.00 -4.93
CA ASN A 404 32.55 -4.79 -4.87
C ASN A 404 31.72 -3.50 -4.76
N HIS A 405 30.40 -3.58 -4.86
CA HIS A 405 29.49 -2.43 -4.74
C HIS A 405 28.14 -2.88 -4.18
N GLN A 406 28.08 -2.97 -2.85
CA GLN A 406 26.87 -3.33 -2.10
C GLN A 406 26.28 -2.12 -1.37
N HIS A 407 25.00 -2.21 -1.05
CA HIS A 407 24.31 -1.32 -0.10
C HIS A 407 23.47 -2.19 0.85
N PHE A 408 24.02 -2.52 2.02
CA PHE A 408 23.39 -3.49 2.92
C PHE A 408 22.04 -3.01 3.46
N GLY A 409 20.97 -3.70 3.06
CA GLY A 409 19.63 -3.72 3.63
C GLY A 409 19.30 -5.08 4.26
N ASP A 410 18.09 -5.24 4.79
CA ASP A 410 17.77 -6.23 5.83
C ASP A 410 18.22 -7.68 5.56
N ASN A 411 18.09 -8.22 4.35
CA ASN A 411 18.42 -9.63 4.07
C ASN A 411 19.80 -9.85 3.42
N ASP A 412 20.48 -8.78 3.02
CA ASP A 412 21.58 -8.88 2.06
C ASP A 412 22.74 -9.72 2.60
N GLY A 413 23.07 -9.61 3.90
CA GLY A 413 24.14 -10.42 4.50
C GLY A 413 23.93 -11.93 4.38
N ALA A 414 22.73 -12.41 4.72
CA ALA A 414 22.42 -13.84 4.63
C ALA A 414 22.30 -14.32 3.18
N LEU A 415 21.74 -13.49 2.29
CA LEU A 415 21.62 -13.80 0.87
C LEU A 415 22.97 -13.80 0.16
N ASP A 416 23.88 -12.89 0.53
CA ASP A 416 25.25 -12.86 0.05
C ASP A 416 25.94 -14.20 0.33
N LEU A 417 25.91 -14.67 1.58
CA LEU A 417 26.48 -15.96 1.96
C LEU A 417 25.82 -17.13 1.23
N ALA A 418 24.48 -17.11 1.07
CA ALA A 418 23.76 -18.14 0.33
C ALA A 418 24.14 -18.20 -1.16
N ASN A 419 24.61 -17.08 -1.73
CA ASN A 419 25.10 -16.98 -3.11
C ASN A 419 26.63 -17.10 -3.20
N GLY A 420 27.33 -17.43 -2.11
CA GLY A 420 28.79 -17.63 -2.08
C GLY A 420 29.61 -16.34 -1.97
N VAL A 421 28.99 -15.18 -1.75
CA VAL A 421 29.65 -13.91 -1.46
C VAL A 421 30.09 -13.92 0.01
N THR A 422 31.40 -14.04 0.23
CA THR A 422 31.98 -14.11 1.59
C THR A 422 32.61 -12.80 2.03
N SER A 423 32.78 -11.86 1.10
CA SER A 423 33.28 -10.51 1.34
C SER A 423 32.50 -9.52 0.50
N ALA A 424 32.22 -8.35 1.05
CA ALA A 424 31.52 -7.30 0.32
C ALA A 424 32.09 -5.92 0.67
N ARG A 425 32.04 -4.98 -0.28
CA ARG A 425 32.31 -3.57 -0.04
C ARG A 425 31.01 -2.78 -0.05
N ASP A 426 30.60 -2.32 1.13
CA ASP A 426 29.51 -1.36 1.25
C ASP A 426 29.99 0.00 0.74
N MET A 427 29.29 0.56 -0.23
CA MET A 427 29.69 1.80 -0.90
C MET A 427 29.03 3.04 -0.32
N ALA A 428 27.94 2.93 0.45
CA ALA A 428 27.31 4.02 1.17
C ALA A 428 26.19 3.45 2.04
N ASN A 429 26.23 3.74 3.33
CA ASN A 429 25.16 3.41 4.25
C ASN A 429 25.05 4.46 5.36
N ASP A 430 24.03 4.34 6.21
CA ASP A 430 23.92 5.20 7.38
C ASP A 430 25.08 4.97 8.36
N THR A 431 25.38 5.95 9.20
CA THR A 431 26.54 5.92 10.10
C THR A 431 26.22 5.35 11.49
N ASP A 432 24.98 4.91 11.74
CA ASP A 432 24.51 4.52 13.07
C ASP A 432 24.15 3.02 13.12
N ALA A 433 23.09 2.62 12.43
CA ALA A 433 22.56 1.26 12.43
C ALA A 433 23.46 0.30 11.63
N PHE A 434 24.04 0.75 10.53
CA PHE A 434 24.95 -0.05 9.72
C PHE A 434 26.19 -0.52 10.50
N LEU A 435 26.83 0.36 11.28
CA LEU A 435 28.00 -0.02 12.08
C LEU A 435 27.68 -1.09 13.12
N GLN A 436 26.51 -0.97 13.77
CA GLN A 436 26.03 -1.97 14.71
C GLN A 436 25.76 -3.32 14.02
N ARG A 437 25.31 -3.28 12.76
CA ARG A 437 25.08 -4.50 11.99
C ARG A 437 26.38 -5.17 11.55
N VAL A 438 27.36 -4.40 11.07
CA VAL A 438 28.69 -4.95 10.74
C VAL A 438 29.31 -5.62 11.97
N ALA A 439 29.16 -5.03 13.17
CA ALA A 439 29.61 -5.66 14.40
C ALA A 439 28.94 -7.02 14.67
N ARG A 440 27.64 -7.16 14.35
CA ARG A 440 26.92 -8.44 14.46
C ARG A 440 27.35 -9.48 13.42
N PHE A 441 27.73 -9.05 12.22
CA PHE A 441 28.37 -9.95 11.24
C PHE A 441 29.73 -10.42 11.75
N ASP A 442 30.56 -9.49 12.25
CA ASP A 442 31.91 -9.77 12.71
C ASP A 442 31.95 -10.66 13.96
N ASP A 443 30.96 -10.55 14.87
CA ASP A 443 30.86 -11.39 16.07
C ASP A 443 30.05 -12.69 15.86
N GLY A 444 29.48 -12.89 14.67
CA GLY A 444 28.71 -14.07 14.28
C GLY A 444 27.30 -14.15 14.88
N THR A 445 26.79 -13.09 15.50
CA THR A 445 25.39 -13.01 15.95
C THR A 445 24.42 -12.67 14.82
N GLU A 446 24.91 -12.30 13.64
CA GLU A 446 24.12 -12.19 12.42
C GLU A 446 24.92 -12.78 11.24
N LEU A 447 24.24 -13.47 10.32
CA LEU A 447 24.88 -14.01 9.12
C LEU A 447 25.18 -12.87 8.13
N GLY A 448 26.45 -12.68 7.81
CA GLY A 448 26.87 -11.77 6.76
C GLY A 448 28.29 -12.02 6.27
N PRO A 449 28.65 -11.47 5.10
CA PRO A 449 30.01 -11.51 4.60
C PRO A 449 30.91 -10.58 5.43
N ARG A 450 32.23 -10.69 5.23
CA ARG A 450 33.17 -9.67 5.71
C ARG A 450 32.91 -8.34 5.01
N VAL A 451 32.66 -7.28 5.77
CA VAL A 451 32.30 -5.97 5.20
C VAL A 451 33.49 -5.00 5.20
N LEU A 452 33.86 -4.52 4.00
CA LEU A 452 34.70 -3.36 3.82
C LEU A 452 33.81 -2.12 3.73
N LYS A 453 33.98 -1.19 4.66
CA LYS A 453 33.12 0.00 4.77
C LYS A 453 33.71 1.16 3.96
N ALA A 454 32.94 1.73 3.03
CA ALA A 454 33.25 3.00 2.39
C ALA A 454 32.29 4.11 2.84
N GLY A 455 32.85 5.21 3.32
CA GLY A 455 32.09 6.33 3.87
C GLY A 455 31.67 7.28 2.78
N ILE A 456 30.37 7.61 2.68
CA ILE A 456 29.87 8.56 1.69
C ILE A 456 30.02 10.00 2.19
N ILE A 457 30.63 10.85 1.37
CA ILE A 457 30.69 12.31 1.57
C ILE A 457 30.05 12.98 0.35
N ASP A 458 29.22 13.98 0.61
CA ASP A 458 28.56 14.74 -0.44
C ASP A 458 28.45 16.23 -0.10
N GLY A 459 28.21 17.07 -1.09
CA GLY A 459 27.90 18.49 -0.87
C GLY A 459 26.43 18.73 -0.53
N THR A 460 26.08 19.97 -0.21
CA THR A 460 24.67 20.38 -0.13
C THR A 460 24.12 20.73 -1.51
N GLY A 461 22.79 20.71 -1.68
CA GLY A 461 22.12 21.13 -2.91
C GLY A 461 21.04 20.18 -3.39
N GLU A 462 20.51 20.45 -4.58
CA GLU A 462 19.38 19.71 -5.16
C GLU A 462 19.71 18.25 -5.51
N PHE A 463 20.97 17.97 -5.86
CA PHE A 463 21.42 16.64 -6.30
C PHE A 463 22.02 15.78 -5.17
N ALA A 464 21.84 16.23 -3.94
CA ALA A 464 22.56 15.72 -2.79
C ALA A 464 22.01 14.32 -2.36
N GLY A 465 22.86 13.28 -2.36
CA GLY A 465 22.52 11.89 -2.03
C GLY A 465 22.22 11.63 -0.55
N PRO A 466 21.61 10.52 -0.14
CA PRO A 466 21.07 10.37 1.23
C PRO A 466 22.15 10.12 2.31
N THR A 467 22.89 11.15 2.72
CA THR A 467 23.91 11.10 3.79
C THR A 467 23.80 12.28 4.76
N LYS A 468 24.25 12.06 6.01
CA LYS A 468 24.43 13.11 7.03
C LYS A 468 25.74 13.87 6.84
N MET A 469 26.73 13.27 6.17
CA MET A 469 28.07 13.83 5.95
C MET A 469 28.05 14.80 4.76
N ARG A 470 27.51 16.00 5.01
CA ARG A 470 27.31 17.09 4.05
C ARG A 470 28.36 18.16 4.24
N VAL A 471 29.21 18.33 3.23
CA VAL A 471 30.39 19.21 3.32
C VAL A 471 30.35 20.31 2.27
N ASP A 472 30.50 21.55 2.73
CA ASP A 472 30.63 22.73 1.86
C ASP A 472 31.92 23.52 2.08
N THR A 473 32.70 23.14 3.09
CA THR A 473 34.00 23.73 3.44
C THR A 473 35.09 22.67 3.63
N ALA A 474 36.34 23.11 3.58
CA ALA A 474 37.50 22.25 3.79
C ALA A 474 37.52 21.65 5.21
N GLU A 475 37.13 22.42 6.22
CA GLU A 475 37.11 21.99 7.61
C GLU A 475 36.10 20.86 7.83
N GLN A 476 34.90 20.98 7.26
CA GLN A 476 33.88 19.93 7.30
C GLN A 476 34.35 18.67 6.57
N ALA A 477 34.95 18.83 5.39
CA ALA A 477 35.50 17.71 4.63
C ALA A 477 36.56 16.94 5.41
N ILE A 478 37.49 17.65 6.07
CA ILE A 478 38.53 17.02 6.91
C ILE A 478 37.91 16.31 8.11
N GLN A 479 36.96 16.96 8.79
CA GLN A 479 36.27 16.41 9.95
C GLN A 479 35.54 15.10 9.60
N ASP A 480 34.79 15.06 8.50
CA ASP A 480 34.02 13.88 8.11
C ASP A 480 34.93 12.73 7.64
N VAL A 481 36.02 13.02 6.92
CA VAL A 481 37.05 12.03 6.59
C VAL A 481 37.68 11.45 7.86
N ASP A 482 38.00 12.29 8.83
CA ASP A 482 38.59 11.88 10.09
C ASP A 482 37.64 10.98 10.89
N TRP A 483 36.36 11.37 10.95
CA TRP A 483 35.33 10.55 11.59
C TRP A 483 35.27 9.16 10.96
N TYR A 484 35.21 9.05 9.63
CA TYR A 484 35.19 7.75 8.96
C TYR A 484 36.44 6.92 9.28
N ALA A 485 37.62 7.54 9.25
CA ALA A 485 38.87 6.86 9.60
C ALA A 485 38.87 6.34 11.05
N ASP A 486 38.37 7.13 11.99
CA ASP A 486 38.27 6.77 13.41
C ASP A 486 37.24 5.66 13.68
N HIS A 487 36.29 5.44 12.76
CA HIS A 487 35.25 4.40 12.85
C HIS A 487 35.55 3.17 11.97
N GLY A 488 36.82 3.00 11.58
CA GLY A 488 37.28 1.79 10.89
C GLY A 488 36.80 1.66 9.45
N TYR A 489 36.46 2.77 8.79
CA TYR A 489 36.28 2.80 7.35
C TYR A 489 37.63 2.78 6.63
N VAL A 490 37.66 2.11 5.48
CA VAL A 490 38.89 1.93 4.69
C VAL A 490 38.90 2.76 3.42
N GLN A 491 37.79 3.45 3.13
CA GLN A 491 37.58 4.18 1.89
C GLN A 491 36.60 5.33 2.09
N ILE A 492 36.79 6.42 1.34
CA ILE A 492 35.82 7.50 1.17
C ILE A 492 35.22 7.41 -0.24
N LYS A 493 33.89 7.52 -0.33
CA LYS A 493 33.13 7.63 -1.56
C LYS A 493 32.67 9.08 -1.74
N ILE A 494 33.21 9.76 -2.75
CA ILE A 494 32.78 11.10 -3.16
C ILE A 494 31.48 10.99 -3.97
N TYR A 495 30.56 11.92 -3.75
CA TYR A 495 29.25 11.94 -4.41
C TYR A 495 28.98 13.22 -5.20
N SER A 496 27.85 13.25 -5.90
CA SER A 496 27.59 14.13 -7.03
C SER A 496 27.59 15.63 -6.72
N SER A 497 27.26 16.04 -5.49
CA SER A 497 27.14 17.44 -5.08
C SER A 497 28.41 18.00 -4.46
N VAL A 498 29.48 17.22 -4.29
CA VAL A 498 30.77 17.73 -3.80
C VAL A 498 31.32 18.78 -4.77
N LYS A 499 31.70 19.95 -4.23
CA LYS A 499 32.31 21.00 -5.05
C LYS A 499 33.71 20.55 -5.52
N PRO A 500 34.09 20.78 -6.81
CA PRO A 500 35.35 20.28 -7.35
C PRO A 500 36.60 20.66 -6.54
N GLU A 501 36.62 21.84 -5.92
CA GLU A 501 37.72 22.32 -5.08
C GLU A 501 37.90 21.52 -3.77
N LEU A 502 36.87 20.82 -3.29
CA LEU A 502 36.95 20.00 -2.07
C LEU A 502 37.47 18.59 -2.35
N VAL A 503 37.38 18.10 -3.59
CA VAL A 503 37.84 16.76 -3.98
C VAL A 503 39.32 16.52 -3.63
N PRO A 504 40.29 17.38 -4.01
CA PRO A 504 41.68 17.16 -3.64
C PRO A 504 41.90 17.20 -2.12
N ILE A 505 41.16 18.04 -1.38
CA ILE A 505 41.25 18.13 0.08
C ILE A 505 40.80 16.82 0.75
N ILE A 506 39.65 16.30 0.30
CA ILE A 506 39.12 15.01 0.77
C ILE A 506 40.13 13.90 0.46
N ALA A 507 40.67 13.88 -0.77
CA ALA A 507 41.58 12.84 -1.19
C ALA A 507 42.91 12.87 -0.43
N ASP A 508 43.52 14.03 -0.27
CA ASP A 508 44.75 14.22 0.48
C ASP A 508 44.56 13.81 1.94
N ARG A 509 43.46 14.22 2.58
CA ARG A 509 43.17 13.83 3.96
C ARG A 509 42.91 12.34 4.09
N ALA A 510 42.14 11.74 3.18
CA ALA A 510 41.87 10.31 3.19
C ALA A 510 43.16 9.50 3.07
N HIS A 511 44.03 9.83 2.10
CA HIS A 511 45.33 9.18 1.96
C HIS A 511 46.23 9.37 3.18
N ALA A 512 46.26 10.57 3.78
CA ALA A 512 47.02 10.82 5.00
C ALA A 512 46.53 9.99 6.20
N ARG A 513 45.24 9.64 6.23
CA ARG A 513 44.62 8.74 7.21
C ARG A 513 44.69 7.26 6.81
N GLY A 514 45.28 6.92 5.66
CA GLY A 514 45.42 5.55 5.15
C GLY A 514 44.18 5.00 4.41
N LEU A 515 43.20 5.85 4.12
CA LEU A 515 41.98 5.48 3.41
C LEU A 515 42.17 5.59 1.89
N ARG A 516 41.42 4.80 1.14
CA ARG A 516 41.29 4.94 -0.32
C ARG A 516 40.20 5.94 -0.67
N VAL A 517 40.17 6.39 -1.92
CA VAL A 517 39.12 7.27 -2.46
C VAL A 517 38.50 6.63 -3.69
N SER A 518 37.19 6.75 -3.83
CA SER A 518 36.43 6.35 -5.02
C SER A 518 35.16 7.19 -5.11
N GLY A 519 34.29 6.94 -6.10
CA GLY A 519 32.91 7.40 -6.04
C GLY A 519 32.36 7.84 -7.38
N HIS A 520 31.37 8.72 -7.32
CA HIS A 520 30.81 9.35 -8.49
C HIS A 520 31.65 10.58 -8.83
N VAL A 521 31.93 10.76 -10.13
CA VAL A 521 32.50 12.02 -10.62
C VAL A 521 31.49 13.14 -10.30
N PRO A 522 31.87 14.19 -9.54
CA PRO A 522 30.94 15.26 -9.18
C PRO A 522 30.34 15.96 -10.40
N ALA A 523 29.11 16.48 -10.27
CA ALA A 523 28.33 17.01 -11.40
C ALA A 523 29.03 18.15 -12.17
N PHE A 524 29.90 18.91 -11.50
CA PHE A 524 30.65 20.04 -12.06
C PHE A 524 32.14 19.73 -12.28
N MET A 525 32.49 18.44 -12.34
CA MET A 525 33.85 17.94 -12.56
C MET A 525 33.86 16.97 -13.73
N SER A 526 34.92 17.00 -14.54
CA SER A 526 35.12 15.99 -15.57
C SER A 526 35.81 14.74 -15.02
N ALA A 527 35.57 13.59 -15.64
CA ALA A 527 36.24 12.33 -15.29
C ALA A 527 37.76 12.32 -15.55
N ARG A 528 38.31 13.37 -16.19
CA ARG A 528 39.76 13.57 -16.32
C ARG A 528 40.34 14.34 -15.13
N GLN A 529 39.56 15.23 -14.54
CA GLN A 529 39.96 15.99 -13.36
C GLN A 529 39.86 15.14 -12.11
N PHE A 530 38.83 14.29 -12.03
CA PHE A 530 38.65 13.26 -11.02
C PHE A 530 39.60 12.09 -11.29
#